data_AF-A0A1V5KLS3-F1
#
_entry.id   AF-A0A1V5KLS3-F1
#
_cell.length_a   1.000
_cell.length_b   1.000
_cell.length_c   1.000
_cell.angle_alpha   90.00
_cell.angle_beta   90.00
_cell.angle_gamma   90.00
#
_symmetry.space_group_name_H-M   'P 1'
#
loop_
_entity.id
_entity.type
_entity.pdbx_description
1 polymer ?
#
loop_
_entity_poly.entity_id
_entity_poly.type
_entity_poly.pdbx_seq_one_letter_code
_entity_poly.pdbx_strand_id
1 'polypeptide(L)'
;MLTYPDRISSMRETKRLHTLQKREQRGYSDEDDYGNIPVPEDFRFAPEPGGIYGYGGLSKAFAGMLDRYPVYVDPMEMLCGRWSKLLTDYRIGARWDEARFPYDDLKPLQKLYNITSGIDNEAHCTPDFAIGLALGFGGLLEKVRKFCQFRRVIHWNASISENFHSGQYRTIPSAVLRRQIFRQTCQKAQRILCGFASVFGA
;
A
#
# COMPACT_ATOMS: atom_id res chain seq x y z
N MET A 1 -20.57 36.05 14.02
CA MET A 1 -20.36 35.18 12.84
C MET A 1 -18.96 35.49 12.31
N LEU A 2 -18.13 34.48 12.04
CA LEU A 2 -16.76 34.71 11.55
C LEU A 2 -16.80 35.22 10.10
N THR A 3 -16.01 36.25 9.81
CA THR A 3 -15.80 36.74 8.44
C THR A 3 -14.82 35.85 7.69
N TYR A 4 -14.74 35.98 6.36
CA TYR A 4 -13.77 35.21 5.56
C TYR A 4 -12.31 35.49 5.96
N PRO A 5 -11.87 36.75 6.19
CA PRO A 5 -10.55 37.04 6.76
C PRO A 5 -10.28 36.39 8.11
N ASP A 6 -11.29 36.32 9.00
CA ASP A 6 -11.13 35.66 10.31
C ASP A 6 -10.83 34.17 10.13
N ARG A 7 -11.54 33.50 9.20
CA ARG A 7 -11.33 32.07 8.90
C ARG A 7 -9.92 31.81 8.37
N ILE A 8 -9.45 32.62 7.41
CA ILE A 8 -8.09 32.52 6.87
C ILE A 8 -7.06 32.70 7.98
N SER A 9 -7.25 33.70 8.84
CA SER A 9 -6.33 34.01 9.92
C SER A 9 -6.26 32.85 10.93
N SER A 10 -7.41 32.25 11.26
CA SER A 10 -7.50 31.07 12.11
C SER A 10 -6.75 29.87 11.50
N MET A 11 -7.00 29.53 10.23
CA MET A 11 -6.33 28.40 9.57
C MET A 11 -4.82 28.61 9.44
N ARG A 12 -4.39 29.84 9.16
CA ARG A 12 -2.96 30.21 9.11
C ARG A 12 -2.30 30.01 10.47
N GLU A 13 -2.97 30.39 11.55
CA GLU A 13 -2.44 30.20 12.90
C GLU A 13 -2.36 28.71 13.27
N THR A 14 -3.41 27.92 12.98
CA THR A 14 -3.35 26.45 13.15
C THR A 14 -2.16 25.85 12.42
N LYS A 15 -1.95 26.22 11.14
CA LYS A 15 -0.80 25.74 10.35
C LYS A 15 0.52 26.13 10.99
N ARG A 16 0.66 27.37 11.46
CA ARG A 16 1.88 27.86 12.13
C ARG A 16 2.17 27.04 13.39
N LEU A 17 1.17 26.82 14.24
CA LEU A 17 1.29 26.02 15.46
C LEU A 17 1.70 24.58 15.14
N HIS A 18 1.05 23.95 14.16
CA HIS A 18 1.40 22.61 13.70
C HIS A 18 2.84 22.53 13.18
N THR A 19 3.30 23.51 12.41
CA THR A 19 4.68 23.54 11.91
C THR A 19 5.69 23.61 13.04
N LEU A 20 5.44 24.45 14.06
CA LEU A 20 6.34 24.57 15.23
C LEU A 20 6.38 23.27 16.03
N GLN A 21 5.23 22.68 16.35
CA GLN A 21 5.14 21.41 17.08
C GLN A 21 5.79 20.26 16.31
N LYS A 22 5.59 20.17 14.99
CA LYS A 22 6.27 19.15 14.16
C LYS A 22 7.79 19.31 14.21
N ARG A 23 8.29 20.55 14.16
CA ARG A 23 9.72 20.83 14.26
C ARG A 23 10.29 20.45 15.62
N GLU A 24 9.54 20.66 16.70
CA GLU A 24 9.92 20.19 18.04
C GLU A 24 9.95 18.65 18.12
N GLN A 25 8.99 17.97 17.50
CA GLN A 25 8.90 16.50 17.50
C GLN A 25 9.94 15.80 16.62
N ARG A 26 10.30 16.38 15.47
CA ARG A 26 11.14 15.72 14.44
C ARG A 26 12.53 16.34 14.29
N GLY A 27 12.73 17.54 14.83
CA GLY A 27 13.90 18.36 14.51
C GLY A 27 13.78 19.06 13.16
N TYR A 28 14.93 19.51 12.64
CA TYR A 28 15.02 20.12 11.32
C TYR A 28 14.80 19.07 10.23
N SER A 29 14.06 19.43 9.18
CA SER A 29 13.83 18.62 8.00
C SER A 29 13.82 19.54 6.77
N ASP A 30 14.43 19.09 5.68
CA ASP A 30 14.43 19.74 4.36
C ASP A 30 13.47 19.02 3.40
N GLU A 31 12.39 18.46 3.96
CA GLU A 31 11.34 17.78 3.20
C GLU A 31 10.14 18.70 2.99
N ASP A 32 9.39 18.45 1.92
CA ASP A 32 8.13 19.12 1.66
C ASP A 32 7.13 18.88 2.81
N ASP A 33 6.36 19.93 3.16
CA ASP A 33 5.29 19.76 4.13
C ASP A 33 4.09 19.07 3.47
N TYR A 34 3.95 17.76 3.72
CA TYR A 34 2.87 16.93 3.21
C TYR A 34 1.48 17.23 3.81
N GLY A 35 1.31 18.36 4.49
CA GLY A 35 0.04 18.74 5.12
C GLY A 35 -0.30 17.93 6.38
N ASN A 36 0.66 17.16 6.88
CA ASN A 36 0.48 16.32 8.05
C ASN A 36 0.39 17.16 9.34
N ILE A 37 -0.32 16.63 10.34
CA ILE A 37 -0.47 17.25 11.66
C ILE A 37 0.54 16.68 12.67
N PRO A 38 0.80 17.39 13.78
CA PRO A 38 1.56 16.85 14.91
C PRO A 38 0.91 15.59 15.45
N VAL A 39 1.74 14.71 16.02
CA VAL A 39 1.27 13.48 16.65
C VAL A 39 0.99 13.78 18.13
N PRO A 40 -0.13 13.34 18.71
CA PRO A 40 -0.36 13.42 20.15
C PRO A 40 0.73 12.70 20.95
N GLU A 41 1.08 13.25 22.11
CA GLU A 41 2.18 12.75 22.94
C GLU A 41 1.95 11.32 23.46
N ASP A 42 0.71 10.90 23.60
CA ASP A 42 0.27 9.58 24.05
C ASP A 42 0.12 8.55 22.92
N PHE A 43 0.23 8.95 21.65
CA PHE A 43 0.09 8.03 20.53
C PHE A 43 1.21 6.99 20.53
N ARG A 44 0.83 5.71 20.54
CA ARG A 44 1.76 4.58 20.48
C ARG A 44 1.28 3.58 19.44
N PHE A 45 2.16 3.24 18.51
CA PHE A 45 1.92 2.19 17.53
C PHE A 45 3.23 1.42 17.28
N ALA A 46 3.14 0.10 17.21
CA ALA A 46 4.22 -0.79 16.81
C ALA A 46 3.63 -1.93 15.97
N PRO A 47 4.25 -2.27 14.82
CA PRO A 47 3.80 -3.40 14.02
C PRO A 47 4.11 -4.74 14.71
N GLU A 48 3.47 -5.82 14.26
CA GLU A 48 3.77 -7.18 14.72
C GLU A 48 5.26 -7.54 14.47
N PRO A 49 5.87 -8.37 15.34
CA PRO A 49 7.21 -8.91 15.09
C PRO A 49 7.29 -9.61 13.72
N GLY A 50 8.37 -9.36 12.98
CA GLY A 50 8.56 -9.91 11.62
C GLY A 50 8.43 -8.88 10.49
N GLY A 51 7.97 -7.67 10.82
CA GLY A 51 7.99 -6.48 9.97
C GLY A 51 6.81 -6.34 9.01
N ILE A 52 6.82 -5.26 8.23
CA ILE A 52 5.70 -4.86 7.37
C ILE A 52 5.97 -5.33 5.92
N TYR A 53 5.83 -6.63 5.69
CA TYR A 53 6.13 -7.26 4.39
C TYR A 53 4.92 -7.98 3.78
N GLY A 54 4.81 -7.92 2.46
CA GLY A 54 3.72 -8.51 1.69
C GLY A 54 2.34 -7.92 2.03
N TYR A 55 1.29 -8.48 1.43
CA TYR A 55 -0.09 -7.99 1.67
C TYR A 55 -0.56 -8.23 3.11
N GLY A 56 -0.16 -9.35 3.72
CA GLY A 56 -0.53 -9.69 5.09
C GLY A 56 0.06 -8.74 6.14
N GLY A 57 1.38 -8.52 6.10
CA GLY A 57 2.05 -7.60 7.02
C GLY A 57 1.58 -6.16 6.83
N LEU A 58 1.44 -5.71 5.57
CA LEU A 58 0.96 -4.38 5.25
C LEU A 58 -0.48 -4.16 5.76
N SER A 59 -1.40 -5.08 5.47
CA SER A 59 -2.81 -4.94 5.86
C SER A 59 -3.01 -4.93 7.38
N LYS A 60 -2.35 -5.85 8.09
CA LYS A 60 -2.40 -5.90 9.56
C LYS A 60 -1.82 -4.65 10.21
N ALA A 61 -0.65 -4.21 9.75
CA ALA A 61 0.00 -3.03 10.30
C ALA A 61 -0.84 -1.77 10.01
N PHE A 62 -1.37 -1.64 8.79
CA PHE A 62 -2.23 -0.52 8.43
C PHE A 62 -3.53 -0.50 9.24
N ALA A 63 -4.23 -1.63 9.37
CA ALA A 63 -5.43 -1.74 10.20
C ALA A 63 -5.13 -1.41 11.67
N GLY A 64 -4.08 -2.00 12.24
CA GLY A 64 -3.68 -1.74 13.62
C GLY A 64 -3.26 -0.29 13.88
N MET A 65 -2.69 0.39 12.88
CA MET A 65 -2.36 1.81 12.94
C MET A 65 -3.62 2.67 12.89
N LEU A 66 -4.56 2.38 11.98
CA LEU A 66 -5.84 3.09 11.87
C LEU A 66 -6.68 2.96 13.15
N ASP A 67 -6.72 1.77 13.76
CA ASP A 67 -7.46 1.53 15.00
C ASP A 67 -6.98 2.38 16.19
N ARG A 68 -5.71 2.80 16.16
CA ARG A 68 -5.08 3.62 17.21
C ARG A 68 -4.97 5.09 16.83
N TYR A 69 -5.19 5.41 15.57
CA TYR A 69 -4.93 6.75 15.08
C TYR A 69 -5.90 7.74 15.69
N PRO A 70 -5.41 8.87 16.23
CA PRO A 70 -6.28 9.90 16.75
C PRO A 70 -7.12 10.48 15.60
N VAL A 71 -8.42 10.58 15.83
CA VAL A 71 -9.30 11.31 14.91
C VAL A 71 -9.07 12.80 15.09
N TYR A 72 -8.81 13.49 13.99
CA TYR A 72 -8.63 14.93 13.97
C TYR A 72 -9.69 15.60 13.10
N VAL A 73 -10.30 16.66 13.64
CA VAL A 73 -11.26 17.52 12.94
C VAL A 73 -10.92 18.97 13.29
N ASP A 74 -10.70 19.81 12.28
CA ASP A 74 -10.59 21.25 12.46
C ASP A 74 -11.97 21.91 12.19
N PRO A 75 -12.51 22.72 13.11
CA PRO A 75 -13.79 23.40 12.93
C PRO A 75 -13.88 24.33 11.72
N MET A 76 -12.74 24.73 11.16
CA MET A 76 -12.64 25.62 10.01
C MET A 76 -12.48 24.88 8.68
N GLU A 77 -12.30 23.56 8.71
CA GLU A 77 -12.12 22.74 7.52
C GLU A 77 -13.44 22.23 6.97
N MET A 78 -13.54 22.21 5.64
CA MET A 78 -14.71 21.66 4.93
C MET A 78 -14.70 20.14 4.88
N LEU A 79 -13.52 19.52 4.94
CA LEU A 79 -13.36 18.06 4.91
C LEU A 79 -12.71 17.60 6.21
N CYS A 80 -13.27 16.55 6.79
CA CYS A 80 -12.70 15.91 7.98
C CYS A 80 -11.57 14.96 7.58
N GLY A 81 -10.66 14.74 8.52
CA GLY A 81 -9.58 13.77 8.38
C GLY A 81 -8.28 14.42 7.92
N ARG A 82 -7.27 14.28 8.77
CA ARG A 82 -5.87 14.55 8.45
C ARG A 82 -5.02 13.38 8.89
N TRP A 83 -3.83 13.28 8.34
CA TRP A 83 -2.85 12.28 8.70
C TRP A 83 -1.65 12.94 9.38
N SER A 84 -0.88 12.18 10.16
CA SER A 84 0.25 12.67 10.97
C SER A 84 1.57 11.97 10.65
N LYS A 85 1.52 10.67 10.44
CA LYS A 85 2.59 9.66 10.36
C LYS A 85 2.31 8.68 9.23
N LEU A 86 3.38 8.24 8.57
CA LEU A 86 3.33 7.22 7.54
C LEU A 86 3.56 5.85 8.18
N LEU A 87 3.01 4.80 7.56
CA LEU A 87 3.31 3.43 7.97
C LEU A 87 4.79 3.07 7.77
N THR A 88 5.46 3.76 6.84
CA THR A 88 6.91 3.62 6.59
C THR A 88 7.76 4.09 7.77
N ASP A 89 7.27 5.02 8.61
CA ASP A 89 7.93 5.47 9.83
C ASP A 89 8.11 4.34 10.87
N TYR A 90 7.35 3.25 10.75
CA TYR A 90 7.31 2.14 11.72
C TYR A 90 8.05 0.88 11.24
N ARG A 91 8.76 0.96 10.11
CA ARG A 91 9.64 -0.14 9.67
C ARG A 91 10.90 -0.14 10.52
N ILE A 92 11.28 -1.31 11.04
CA ILE A 92 12.48 -1.49 11.87
C ILE A 92 13.64 -1.90 10.97
N GLY A 93 14.71 -1.11 10.93
CA GLY A 93 15.93 -1.41 10.15
C GLY A 93 15.81 -1.00 8.67
N ALA A 94 16.31 -1.84 7.76
CA ALA A 94 16.15 -1.64 6.31
C ALA A 94 14.67 -1.77 5.91
N ARG A 95 14.17 -0.93 4.99
CA ARG A 95 12.74 -0.97 4.60
C ARG A 95 12.39 -2.25 3.82
N TRP A 96 13.39 -3.05 3.43
CA TRP A 96 13.39 -4.25 2.62
C TRP A 96 14.28 -5.30 3.27
N ASP A 97 13.77 -6.52 3.35
CA ASP A 97 14.51 -7.62 3.94
C ASP A 97 15.35 -8.33 2.87
N GLU A 98 16.59 -7.86 2.66
CA GLU A 98 17.51 -8.46 1.70
C GLU A 98 17.91 -9.89 2.05
N ALA A 99 17.92 -10.26 3.33
CA ALA A 99 18.25 -11.61 3.75
C ALA A 99 17.17 -12.61 3.32
N ARG A 100 15.89 -12.23 3.44
CA ARG A 100 14.75 -13.03 2.95
C ARG A 100 14.55 -12.89 1.45
N PHE A 101 14.82 -11.73 0.87
CA PHE A 101 14.53 -11.39 -0.52
C PHE A 101 15.75 -10.74 -1.21
N PRO A 102 16.81 -11.52 -1.48
CA PRO A 102 18.00 -11.01 -2.15
C PRO A 102 17.69 -10.66 -3.62
N TYR A 103 18.32 -9.60 -4.11
CA TYR A 103 18.24 -9.12 -5.50
C TYR A 103 19.63 -8.81 -6.05
N ASP A 104 20.63 -9.59 -5.64
CA ASP A 104 22.05 -9.36 -5.97
C ASP A 104 22.34 -9.39 -7.47
N ASP A 105 21.51 -10.10 -8.24
CA ASP A 105 21.53 -10.13 -9.70
C ASP A 105 21.18 -8.78 -10.35
N LEU A 106 20.41 -7.93 -9.66
CA LEU A 106 20.02 -6.60 -10.15
C LEU A 106 21.03 -5.50 -9.78
N LYS A 107 21.79 -5.67 -8.69
CA LYS A 107 22.74 -4.64 -8.18
C LYS A 107 23.77 -4.20 -9.24
N PRO A 108 24.39 -5.11 -10.04
CA PRO A 108 25.30 -4.69 -11.11
C PRO A 108 24.63 -3.81 -12.17
N LEU A 109 23.39 -4.13 -12.55
CA LEU A 109 22.63 -3.37 -13.55
C LEU A 109 22.21 -2.01 -13.01
N GLN A 110 21.76 -1.95 -11.75
CA GLN A 110 21.41 -0.68 -11.09
C GLN A 110 22.62 0.27 -11.06
N LYS A 111 23.81 -0.24 -10.75
CA LYS A 111 25.05 0.53 -10.79
C LYS A 111 25.43 0.96 -12.21
N LEU A 112 25.39 0.02 -13.18
CA LEU A 112 25.75 0.30 -14.58
C LEU A 112 24.91 1.42 -15.18
N TYR A 113 23.61 1.44 -14.90
CA TYR A 113 22.66 2.40 -15.45
C TYR A 113 22.34 3.56 -14.50
N ASN A 114 23.04 3.66 -13.36
CA ASN A 114 22.81 4.68 -12.33
C ASN A 114 21.32 4.79 -11.91
N ILE A 115 20.67 3.64 -11.70
CA ILE A 115 19.25 3.55 -11.36
C ILE A 115 19.07 3.68 -9.86
N THR A 116 18.27 4.67 -9.44
CA THR A 116 17.67 4.67 -8.09
C THR A 116 16.58 3.58 -8.05
N SER A 117 16.85 2.51 -7.31
CA SER A 117 15.92 1.38 -7.20
C SER A 117 14.62 1.79 -6.48
N GLY A 118 13.49 1.26 -6.96
CA GLY A 118 12.21 1.33 -6.25
C GLY A 118 12.05 0.25 -5.17
N ILE A 119 12.95 -0.74 -5.13
CA ILE A 119 13.06 -1.67 -3.99
C ILE A 119 13.47 -0.82 -2.78
N ASP A 120 12.85 -1.06 -1.62
CA ASP A 120 13.06 -0.27 -0.40
C ASP A 120 12.41 1.12 -0.40
N ASN A 121 11.71 1.53 -1.47
CA ASN A 121 11.20 2.90 -1.61
C ASN A 121 9.66 2.99 -1.58
N GLU A 122 9.16 4.21 -1.45
CA GLU A 122 7.74 4.52 -1.48
C GLU A 122 7.21 4.49 -2.91
N ALA A 123 5.98 4.00 -3.08
CA ALA A 123 5.35 3.91 -4.39
C ALA A 123 4.49 5.14 -4.66
N HIS A 124 4.73 5.80 -5.78
CA HIS A 124 3.76 6.74 -6.35
C HIS A 124 2.66 5.95 -7.03
N CYS A 125 1.42 6.15 -6.62
CA CYS A 125 0.26 5.57 -7.27
C CYS A 125 -0.79 6.62 -7.55
N THR A 126 -1.50 6.45 -8.67
CA THR A 126 -2.70 7.22 -8.97
C THR A 126 -3.88 6.38 -8.54
N PRO A 127 -4.53 6.67 -7.39
CA PRO A 127 -5.67 5.90 -6.95
C PRO A 127 -6.84 6.09 -7.91
N ASP A 128 -7.54 4.98 -8.21
CA ASP A 128 -8.81 5.04 -8.92
C ASP A 128 -9.90 5.49 -7.94
N PHE A 129 -10.22 6.78 -7.98
CA PHE A 129 -11.29 7.32 -7.14
C PHE A 129 -12.69 6.90 -7.63
N ALA A 130 -12.86 6.58 -8.91
CA ALA A 130 -14.15 6.22 -9.48
C ALA A 130 -14.67 4.92 -8.86
N ILE A 131 -13.81 3.89 -8.75
CA ILE A 131 -14.20 2.64 -8.08
C ILE A 131 -14.49 2.86 -6.59
N GLY A 132 -13.74 3.73 -5.91
CA GLY A 132 -13.94 4.05 -4.50
C GLY A 132 -15.28 4.74 -4.25
N LEU A 133 -15.65 5.71 -5.08
CA LEU A 133 -16.92 6.41 -5.00
C LEU A 133 -18.11 5.53 -5.40
N ALA A 134 -17.94 4.65 -6.40
CA ALA A 134 -19.03 3.80 -6.89
C ALA A 134 -19.37 2.64 -5.95
N LEU A 135 -18.35 2.05 -5.29
CA LEU A 135 -18.54 0.83 -4.48
C LEU A 135 -18.44 1.08 -2.98
N GLY A 136 -17.72 2.12 -2.56
CA GLY A 136 -17.28 2.28 -1.17
C GLY A 136 -16.42 1.10 -0.68
N PHE A 137 -16.01 1.15 0.59
CA PHE A 137 -15.25 0.04 1.19
C PHE A 137 -16.05 -1.26 1.29
N GLY A 138 -17.36 -1.17 1.51
CA GLY A 138 -18.26 -2.33 1.56
C GLY A 138 -18.32 -3.08 0.23
N GLY A 139 -18.55 -2.38 -0.89
CA GLY A 139 -18.61 -3.00 -2.21
C GLY A 139 -17.25 -3.52 -2.69
N LEU A 140 -16.14 -2.85 -2.32
CA LEU A 140 -14.79 -3.39 -2.54
C LEU A 140 -14.59 -4.72 -1.81
N LEU A 141 -15.02 -4.80 -0.55
CA LEU A 141 -14.91 -6.02 0.26
C LEU A 141 -15.77 -7.16 -0.30
N GLU A 142 -16.99 -6.87 -0.76
CA GLU A 142 -17.85 -7.83 -1.44
C GLU A 142 -17.22 -8.36 -2.73
N LYS A 143 -16.63 -7.47 -3.54
CA LYS A 143 -15.91 -7.86 -4.75
C LYS A 143 -14.75 -8.80 -4.43
N VAL A 144 -13.95 -8.50 -3.41
CA VAL A 144 -12.88 -9.38 -2.93
C VAL A 144 -13.45 -10.74 -2.49
N ARG A 145 -14.50 -10.76 -1.66
CA ARG A 145 -15.14 -12.00 -1.18
C ARG A 145 -15.64 -12.87 -2.32
N LYS A 146 -16.31 -12.27 -3.31
CA LYS A 146 -16.80 -12.95 -4.52
C LYS A 146 -15.66 -13.68 -5.23
N PHE A 147 -14.58 -12.97 -5.55
CA PHE A 147 -13.44 -13.59 -6.25
C PHE A 147 -12.65 -14.58 -5.40
N CYS A 148 -12.58 -14.39 -4.08
CA CYS A 148 -12.02 -15.39 -3.16
C CYS A 148 -12.82 -16.70 -3.18
N GLN A 149 -14.15 -16.64 -3.23
CA GLN A 149 -15.01 -17.82 -3.32
C GLN A 149 -14.86 -18.53 -4.67
N PHE A 150 -14.91 -17.78 -5.79
CA PHE A 150 -14.68 -18.36 -7.12
C PHE A 150 -13.32 -19.06 -7.24
N ARG A 151 -12.27 -18.50 -6.63
CA ARG A 151 -10.93 -19.09 -6.61
C ARG A 151 -10.83 -20.37 -5.79
N ARG A 152 -11.71 -20.62 -4.82
CA ARG A 152 -11.79 -21.92 -4.12
C ARG A 152 -12.47 -23.00 -4.97
N VAL A 153 -13.38 -22.61 -5.86
CA VAL A 153 -14.12 -23.53 -6.74
C VAL A 153 -13.27 -23.95 -7.95
N ILE A 154 -12.37 -23.08 -8.42
CA ILE A 154 -11.42 -23.39 -9.49
C ILE A 154 -10.09 -23.75 -8.83
N HIS A 155 -9.76 -25.04 -8.69
CA HIS A 155 -8.45 -25.53 -8.23
C HIS A 155 -7.32 -24.96 -9.13
N TRP A 156 -6.85 -23.76 -8.80
CA TRP A 156 -5.62 -23.19 -9.31
C TRP A 156 -4.52 -23.63 -8.35
N ASN A 157 -3.60 -24.48 -8.82
CA ASN A 157 -2.52 -25.14 -8.05
C ASN A 157 -2.20 -24.43 -6.71
N ALA A 158 -2.68 -25.05 -5.63
CA ALA A 158 -2.74 -24.51 -4.28
C ALA A 158 -1.38 -24.09 -3.68
N SER A 159 -0.26 -24.56 -4.26
CA SER A 159 1.09 -24.24 -3.79
C SER A 159 1.48 -22.76 -3.96
N ILE A 160 0.80 -22.00 -4.82
CA ILE A 160 1.08 -20.56 -5.02
C ILE A 160 0.20 -19.69 -4.11
N SER A 161 -0.99 -20.15 -3.71
CA SER A 161 -1.96 -19.31 -2.99
C SER A 161 -1.77 -19.28 -1.48
N GLU A 162 -1.37 -20.40 -0.86
CA GLU A 162 -1.10 -20.42 0.58
C GLU A 162 -0.01 -19.42 0.95
N ASN A 163 1.04 -19.33 0.13
CA ASN A 163 2.15 -18.40 0.31
C ASN A 163 1.79 -16.92 0.06
N PHE A 164 0.80 -16.63 -0.79
CA PHE A 164 0.44 -15.25 -1.17
C PHE A 164 -0.48 -14.55 -0.18
N HIS A 165 -1.29 -15.29 0.60
CA HIS A 165 -2.21 -14.72 1.60
C HIS A 165 -1.71 -14.92 3.04
N SER A 166 -0.89 -15.94 3.31
CA SER A 166 -0.28 -16.16 4.64
C SER A 166 0.98 -15.34 4.91
N GLY A 167 1.52 -14.63 3.91
CA GLY A 167 2.79 -13.91 4.03
C GLY A 167 4.02 -14.81 4.11
N GLN A 168 3.87 -16.14 3.96
CA GLN A 168 5.00 -17.07 3.89
C GLN A 168 5.51 -17.18 2.45
N TYR A 169 6.41 -16.29 2.04
CA TYR A 169 7.14 -16.47 0.79
C TYR A 169 8.30 -17.46 1.02
N ARG A 170 8.10 -18.75 0.70
CA ARG A 170 9.23 -19.64 0.39
C ARG A 170 9.58 -19.51 -1.09
N THR A 171 10.87 -19.33 -1.37
CA THR A 171 11.45 -19.26 -2.72
C THR A 171 10.96 -20.42 -3.58
N ILE A 172 10.35 -20.13 -4.73
CA ILE A 172 9.94 -21.16 -5.70
C ILE A 172 11.22 -21.67 -6.39
N PRO A 173 11.64 -22.93 -6.21
CA PRO A 173 12.85 -23.42 -6.85
C PRO A 173 12.56 -23.84 -8.30
N SER A 174 13.45 -23.42 -9.18
CA SER A 174 13.64 -23.83 -10.58
C SER A 174 12.88 -23.08 -11.70
N ALA A 175 13.65 -22.74 -12.74
CA ALA A 175 13.20 -22.11 -13.98
C ALA A 175 12.24 -22.98 -14.82
N VAL A 176 12.18 -24.29 -14.52
CA VAL A 176 11.33 -25.26 -15.21
C VAL A 176 9.85 -24.97 -14.95
N LEU A 177 9.50 -24.65 -13.69
CA LEU A 177 8.12 -24.35 -13.31
C LEU A 177 7.60 -23.06 -13.94
N ARG A 178 8.47 -22.04 -14.11
CA ARG A 178 8.11 -20.78 -14.80
C ARG A 178 7.74 -21.01 -16.27
N ARG A 179 8.51 -21.86 -16.98
CA ARG A 179 8.22 -22.20 -18.38
C ARG A 179 6.94 -23.02 -18.54
N GLN A 180 6.65 -23.90 -17.58
CA GLN A 180 5.45 -24.74 -17.60
C GLN A 180 4.18 -23.92 -17.33
N ILE A 181 4.23 -22.98 -16.38
CA ILE A 181 3.16 -22.02 -16.11
C ILE A 181 2.94 -21.09 -17.32
N PHE A 182 4.01 -20.58 -17.93
CA PHE A 182 3.89 -19.74 -19.13
C PHE A 182 3.21 -20.50 -20.28
N ARG A 183 3.63 -21.74 -20.57
CA ARG A 183 3.00 -22.59 -21.59
C ARG A 183 1.52 -22.87 -21.31
N GLN A 184 1.16 -23.19 -20.06
CA GLN A 184 -0.24 -23.45 -19.69
C GLN A 184 -1.10 -22.18 -19.78
N THR A 185 -0.52 -21.02 -19.46
CA THR A 185 -1.21 -19.73 -19.56
C THR A 185 -1.42 -19.32 -21.02
N CYS A 186 -0.43 -19.52 -21.89
CA CYS A 186 -0.56 -19.31 -23.33
C CYS A 186 -1.60 -20.27 -23.95
N GLN A 187 -1.61 -21.56 -23.58
CA GLN A 187 -2.60 -22.52 -24.09
C GLN A 187 -4.03 -22.19 -23.63
N LYS A 188 -4.21 -21.67 -22.41
CA LYS A 188 -5.52 -21.19 -21.93
C LYS A 188 -5.96 -19.90 -22.63
N ALA A 189 -5.04 -18.94 -22.82
CA ALA A 189 -5.33 -17.71 -23.56
C ALA A 189 -5.73 -18.00 -25.02
N GLN A 190 -5.06 -18.97 -25.65
CA GLN A 190 -5.36 -19.40 -27.02
C GLN A 190 -6.73 -20.10 -27.13
N ARG A 191 -7.13 -20.88 -26.11
CA ARG A 191 -8.49 -21.47 -26.05
C ARG A 191 -9.59 -20.44 -25.81
N ILE A 192 -9.30 -19.40 -25.03
CA ILE A 192 -10.25 -18.29 -24.79
C ILE A 192 -10.41 -17.44 -26.06
N LEU A 193 -9.32 -17.18 -26.79
CA LEU A 193 -9.36 -16.47 -28.09
C LEU A 193 -10.07 -17.29 -29.17
N CYS A 194 -9.85 -18.61 -29.25
CA CYS A 194 -10.58 -19.47 -30.19
C CYS A 194 -12.06 -19.67 -29.81
N GLY A 195 -12.41 -19.61 -28.53
CA GLY A 195 -13.80 -19.70 -28.05
C GLY A 195 -14.63 -18.43 -28.26
N PHE A 196 -13.98 -17.28 -28.43
CA PHE A 196 -14.67 -16.02 -28.77
C PHE A 196 -14.97 -15.89 -30.27
N ALA A 197 -14.20 -16.56 -31.14
CA ALA A 197 -14.44 -16.55 -32.58
C ALA A 197 -15.68 -17.36 -33.01
N SER A 198 -16.17 -18.31 -32.19
CA SER A 198 -17.36 -19.12 -32.50
C SER A 198 -18.68 -18.53 -31.98
N VAL A 199 -18.65 -17.45 -31.19
CA VAL A 199 -19.85 -16.85 -30.57
C VAL A 199 -20.28 -15.54 -31.27
N PHE A 200 -19.46 -14.98 -32.15
CA PHE A 200 -19.82 -13.86 -33.03
C PHE A 200 -19.50 -14.18 -34.51
N GLY A 201 -20.25 -15.16 -35.04
CA GLY A 201 -20.67 -15.35 -36.45
C GLY A 201 -19.70 -15.21 -37.63
N ALA A 202 -19.30 -16.36 -38.19
CA ALA A 202 -19.41 -16.74 -39.61
C ALA A 202 -19.09 -18.24 -39.78
#